data_AF-A0A0D7WZS5-F1
#
_entry.id   AF-A0A0D7WZS5-F1
#
_cell.length_a   1.000
_cell.length_b   1.000
_cell.length_c   1.000
_cell.angle_alpha   90.00
_cell.angle_beta   90.00
_cell.angle_gamma   90.00
#
_symmetry.space_group_name_H-M   'P 1'
#
loop_
_entity.id
_entity.type
_entity.pdbx_description
1 polymer ?
#
loop_
_entity_poly.entity_id
_entity_poly.type
_entity_poly.pdbx_seq_one_letter_code
_entity_poly.pdbx_strand_id
1 'polypeptide(L)'
;MENNETQQEFTEVYEQLKVAVNRTSDWKARLAAVNDLSAWKNQQTIDVLTHRLNNDTVYAVQEAAYRKLQEWGENVQPPVRKEGELVKGLTKILVRIKKSLPADHTYNDFREKLHKMRVDIFDIYEGDKGAEFDQWLEQKWASLSTR
;
A
#
# COMPACT_ATOMS: atom_id res chain seq x y z
N MET A 1 -30.00 -1.84 -25.68
CA MET A 1 -30.06 -2.71 -24.49
C MET A 1 -28.66 -2.95 -23.94
N GLU A 2 -27.62 -3.11 -24.78
CA GLU A 2 -26.21 -3.21 -24.38
C GLU A 2 -25.71 -2.10 -23.43
N ASN A 3 -26.01 -0.82 -23.69
CA ASN A 3 -25.52 0.28 -22.84
C ASN A 3 -25.99 0.21 -21.38
N ASN A 4 -27.14 -0.42 -21.08
CA ASN A 4 -27.64 -0.51 -19.71
C ASN A 4 -26.98 -1.66 -18.94
N GLU A 5 -26.68 -2.77 -19.63
CA GLU A 5 -26.01 -3.93 -19.05
C GLU A 5 -24.54 -3.60 -18.73
N THR A 6 -23.83 -2.92 -19.63
CA THR A 6 -22.45 -2.46 -19.39
C THR A 6 -22.37 -1.42 -18.26
N GLN A 7 -23.39 -0.57 -18.12
CA GLN A 7 -23.46 0.41 -17.03
C GLN A 7 -23.72 -0.25 -15.67
N GLN A 8 -24.57 -1.28 -15.62
CA GLN A 8 -24.83 -2.05 -14.42
C GLN A 8 -23.61 -2.88 -14.01
N GLU A 9 -22.98 -3.58 -14.95
CA GLU A 9 -21.73 -4.32 -14.74
C GLU A 9 -20.62 -3.41 -14.22
N PHE A 10 -20.42 -2.24 -14.84
CA PHE A 10 -19.48 -1.24 -14.34
C PHE A 10 -19.79 -0.83 -12.90
N THR A 11 -21.06 -0.59 -12.56
CA THR A 11 -21.44 -0.13 -11.22
C THR A 11 -21.11 -1.17 -10.14
N GLU A 12 -21.42 -2.44 -10.40
CA GLU A 12 -21.15 -3.54 -9.44
C GLU A 12 -19.65 -3.80 -9.27
N VAL A 13 -18.90 -3.81 -10.38
CA VAL A 13 -17.44 -4.00 -10.36
C VAL A 13 -16.75 -2.79 -9.73
N TYR A 14 -17.19 -1.57 -10.06
CA TYR A 14 -16.60 -0.34 -9.57
C TYR A 14 -16.69 -0.22 -8.05
N GLU A 15 -17.83 -0.54 -7.43
CA GLU A 15 -17.94 -0.46 -5.96
C GLU A 15 -16.99 -1.44 -5.26
N GLN A 16 -16.78 -2.64 -5.81
CA GLN A 16 -15.81 -3.60 -5.29
C GLN A 16 -14.37 -3.08 -5.43
N LEU A 17 -14.01 -2.57 -6.62
CA LEU A 17 -12.70 -2.01 -6.89
C LEU A 17 -12.42 -0.76 -6.05
N LYS A 18 -13.43 0.07 -5.82
CA LYS A 18 -13.35 1.27 -4.97
C LYS A 18 -13.12 0.91 -3.51
N VAL A 19 -13.68 -0.19 -3.00
CA VAL A 19 -13.34 -0.71 -1.67
C VAL A 19 -11.89 -1.20 -1.63
N ALA A 20 -11.50 -2.02 -2.61
CA ALA A 20 -10.15 -2.60 -2.68
C ALA A 20 -9.05 -1.53 -2.79
N VAL A 21 -9.24 -0.52 -3.65
CA VAL A 21 -8.27 0.57 -3.87
C VAL A 21 -8.10 1.49 -2.65
N ASN A 22 -9.08 1.52 -1.75
CA ASN A 22 -9.02 2.30 -0.50
C ASN A 22 -8.63 1.44 0.71
N ARG A 23 -8.27 0.16 0.53
CA ARG A 23 -7.88 -0.73 1.62
C ARG A 23 -6.48 -0.40 2.15
N THR A 24 -6.42 0.40 3.21
CA THR A 24 -5.15 0.93 3.76
C THR A 24 -4.22 -0.12 4.38
N SER A 25 -4.70 -1.34 4.58
CA SER A 25 -3.94 -2.44 5.19
C SER A 25 -3.42 -3.46 4.17
N ASP A 26 -3.63 -3.24 2.88
CA ASP A 26 -3.27 -4.20 1.83
C ASP A 26 -2.92 -3.50 0.51
N TRP A 27 -1.65 -3.18 0.34
CA TRP A 27 -1.12 -2.49 -0.83
C TRP A 27 -1.19 -3.35 -2.08
N LYS A 28 -1.17 -4.68 -1.95
CA LYS A 28 -1.33 -5.61 -3.08
C LYS A 28 -2.75 -5.54 -3.60
N ALA A 29 -3.74 -5.51 -2.72
CA ALA A 29 -5.14 -5.28 -3.11
C ALA A 29 -5.32 -3.89 -3.75
N ARG A 30 -4.69 -2.85 -3.19
CA ARG A 30 -4.74 -1.50 -3.80
C ARG A 30 -4.10 -1.48 -5.19
N LEU A 31 -2.93 -2.11 -5.36
CA LEU A 31 -2.22 -2.21 -6.63
C LEU A 31 -3.03 -2.98 -7.68
N ALA A 32 -3.60 -4.13 -7.29
CA ALA A 32 -4.48 -4.90 -8.17
C ALA A 32 -5.69 -4.08 -8.61
N ALA A 33 -6.37 -3.40 -7.67
CA ALA A 33 -7.50 -2.56 -7.97
C ALA A 33 -7.15 -1.38 -8.90
N VAL A 34 -5.98 -0.76 -8.74
CA VAL A 34 -5.48 0.27 -9.67
C VAL A 34 -5.35 -0.28 -11.09
N ASN A 35 -4.85 -1.51 -11.25
CA ASN A 35 -4.74 -2.14 -12.56
C ASN A 35 -6.11 -2.47 -13.15
N ASP A 36 -7.03 -3.01 -12.36
CA ASP A 36 -8.38 -3.39 -12.83
C ASP A 36 -9.23 -2.17 -13.21
N LEU A 37 -9.10 -1.06 -12.47
CA LEU A 37 -9.77 0.21 -12.79
C LEU A 37 -9.33 0.79 -14.15
N SER A 38 -8.15 0.39 -14.67
CA SER A 38 -7.66 0.88 -15.96
C SER A 38 -8.47 0.38 -17.17
N ALA A 39 -9.32 -0.64 -16.99
CA ALA A 39 -10.24 -1.10 -18.02
C ALA A 39 -11.44 -0.16 -18.24
N TRP A 40 -11.69 0.78 -17.31
CA TRP A 40 -12.93 1.55 -17.26
C TRP A 40 -12.65 3.05 -17.26
N LYS A 41 -12.14 3.61 -18.37
CA LYS A 41 -11.85 5.06 -18.44
C LYS A 41 -13.13 5.89 -18.33
N ASN A 42 -13.32 6.58 -17.21
CA ASN A 42 -14.35 7.58 -16.99
C ASN A 42 -13.94 8.51 -15.84
N GLN A 43 -14.72 9.56 -15.56
CA GLN A 43 -14.35 10.54 -14.53
C GLN A 43 -14.18 9.91 -13.13
N GLN A 44 -15.01 8.93 -12.77
CA GLN A 44 -14.96 8.30 -11.45
C GLN A 44 -13.66 7.50 -11.26
N THR A 45 -13.19 6.80 -12.30
CA THR A 45 -11.93 6.06 -12.24
C THR A 45 -10.72 7.00 -12.31
N ILE A 46 -10.79 8.07 -13.11
CA ILE A 46 -9.76 9.13 -13.14
C ILE A 46 -9.59 9.75 -11.75
N ASP A 47 -10.69 10.09 -11.07
CA ASP A 47 -10.65 10.71 -9.73
C ASP A 47 -10.02 9.76 -8.70
N VAL A 48 -10.40 8.48 -8.73
CA VAL A 48 -9.85 7.44 -7.83
C VAL A 48 -8.35 7.24 -8.07
N LEU A 49 -7.92 7.10 -9.33
CA LEU A 49 -6.51 6.93 -9.66
C LEU A 49 -5.70 8.18 -9.33
N THR A 50 -6.23 9.37 -9.59
CA THR A 50 -5.58 10.64 -9.22
C THR A 50 -5.42 10.74 -7.70
N HIS A 51 -6.42 10.29 -6.94
CA HIS A 51 -6.30 10.24 -5.49
C HIS A 51 -5.21 9.27 -5.03
N ARG A 52 -5.09 8.08 -5.65
CA ARG A 52 -4.03 7.10 -5.35
C ARG A 52 -2.63 7.61 -5.71
N LEU A 53 -2.47 8.19 -6.89
CA LEU A 53 -1.23 8.84 -7.32
C LEU A 53 -0.71 9.81 -6.25
N ASN A 54 -1.59 10.66 -5.74
CA ASN A 54 -1.18 11.75 -4.84
C ASN A 54 -1.07 11.33 -3.37
N ASN A 55 -1.81 10.32 -2.93
CA ASN A 55 -2.02 10.05 -1.49
C ASN A 55 -1.71 8.63 -1.04
N ASP A 56 -1.43 7.68 -1.94
CA ASP A 56 -1.07 6.34 -1.46
C ASP A 56 0.23 6.39 -0.66
N THR A 57 0.36 5.54 0.35
CA THR A 57 1.54 5.48 1.19
C THR A 57 2.66 4.62 0.58
N VAL A 58 2.31 3.80 -0.43
CA VAL A 58 3.23 2.91 -1.13
C VAL A 58 3.53 3.45 -2.53
N TYR A 59 4.80 3.72 -2.81
CA TYR A 59 5.25 4.30 -4.08
C TYR A 59 4.86 3.45 -5.30
N ALA A 60 4.91 2.12 -5.20
CA ALA A 60 4.52 1.24 -6.30
C ALA A 60 3.04 1.41 -6.72
N VAL A 61 2.15 1.71 -5.75
CA VAL A 61 0.74 2.00 -6.03
C VAL A 61 0.59 3.37 -6.69
N GLN A 62 1.32 4.37 -6.19
CA GLN A 62 1.34 5.71 -6.81
C GLN A 62 1.83 5.64 -8.26
N GLU A 63 2.93 4.91 -8.50
CA GLU A 63 3.54 4.77 -9.82
C GLU A 63 2.60 4.04 -10.80
N ALA A 64 1.92 2.98 -10.35
CA ALA A 64 0.92 2.29 -11.16
C ALA A 64 -0.21 3.25 -11.56
N ALA A 65 -0.75 4.03 -10.62
CA ALA A 65 -1.81 5.00 -10.91
C ALA A 65 -1.33 6.09 -11.89
N TYR A 66 -0.10 6.59 -11.71
CA TYR A 66 0.52 7.54 -12.64
C TYR A 66 0.57 7.00 -14.07
N ARG A 67 1.08 5.77 -14.25
CA ARG A 67 1.19 5.15 -15.58
C ARG A 67 -0.17 5.02 -16.26
N LYS A 68 -1.21 4.63 -15.53
CA LYS A 68 -2.57 4.53 -16.07
C LYS A 68 -3.18 5.86 -16.48
N LEU A 69 -3.01 6.89 -15.64
CA LEU A 69 -3.44 8.25 -15.97
C LEU A 69 -2.67 8.80 -17.20
N GLN A 70 -1.37 8.53 -17.26
CA GLN A 70 -0.53 8.92 -18.40
C GLN A 70 -0.94 8.20 -19.70
N GLU A 71 -1.22 6.90 -19.65
CA GLU A 71 -1.75 6.11 -20.79
C GLU A 71 -3.06 6.72 -21.32
N TRP A 72 -3.86 7.32 -20.46
CA TRP A 72 -5.10 8.00 -20.81
C TRP A 72 -4.94 9.43 -21.32
N GLY A 73 -3.71 9.97 -21.32
CA GLY A 73 -3.42 11.35 -21.71
C GLY A 73 -3.78 12.40 -20.66
N GLU A 74 -4.00 11.98 -19.40
CA GLU A 74 -4.25 12.91 -18.30
C GLU A 74 -2.99 13.72 -17.97
N ASN A 75 -3.17 15.01 -17.69
CA ASN A 75 -2.06 15.90 -17.34
C ASN A 75 -1.65 15.73 -15.87
N VAL A 76 -0.87 14.68 -15.58
CA VAL A 76 -0.40 14.34 -14.25
C VAL A 76 1.13 14.34 -14.17
N GLN A 77 1.66 14.53 -12.97
CA GLN A 77 3.10 14.49 -12.71
C GLN A 77 3.50 13.16 -12.07
N PRO A 78 4.72 12.66 -12.32
CA PRO A 78 5.21 11.44 -11.69
C PRO A 78 5.29 11.61 -10.16
N PRO A 79 4.99 10.56 -9.38
CA PRO A 79 5.13 10.61 -7.93
C PRO A 79 6.61 10.73 -7.52
N VAL A 80 6.85 11.37 -6.40
CA VAL A 80 8.20 11.46 -5.81
C VAL A 80 8.40 10.32 -4.83
N ARG A 81 9.41 9.48 -5.07
CA ARG A 81 9.77 8.43 -4.11
C ARG A 81 10.35 9.06 -2.85
N LYS A 82 9.74 8.77 -1.70
CA LYS A 82 10.27 9.20 -0.40
C LYS A 82 11.48 8.36 -0.04
N GLU A 83 12.55 9.02 0.39
CA GLU A 83 13.75 8.38 0.90
C GLU A 83 13.80 8.40 2.43
N GLY A 84 14.51 7.44 3.03
CA GLY A 84 14.72 7.38 4.48
C GLY A 84 13.54 6.79 5.26
N GLU A 85 13.11 7.49 6.32
CA GLU A 85 12.05 7.01 7.21
C GLU A 85 10.65 7.36 6.64
N LEU A 86 9.93 6.35 6.15
CA LEU A 86 8.59 6.49 5.57
C LEU A 86 7.51 6.74 6.63
N VAL A 87 7.72 6.21 7.84
CA VAL A 87 6.80 6.38 8.98
C VAL A 87 7.53 7.07 10.12
N LYS A 88 7.14 8.31 10.40
CA LYS A 88 7.73 9.12 11.46
C LYS A 88 7.77 8.37 12.80
N GLY A 89 8.96 8.22 13.37
CA GLY A 89 9.17 7.55 14.65
C GLY A 89 9.11 6.02 14.56
N LEU A 90 9.36 5.44 13.38
CA LEU A 90 9.39 4.00 13.14
C LEU A 90 10.19 3.27 14.22
N THR A 91 11.44 3.67 14.44
CA THR A 91 12.32 2.98 15.40
C THR A 91 11.70 2.90 16.79
N LYS A 92 11.05 3.98 17.26
CA LYS A 92 10.42 4.02 18.59
C LYS A 92 9.24 3.05 18.68
N ILE A 93 8.47 2.92 17.61
CA ILE A 93 7.34 1.98 17.50
C ILE A 93 7.86 0.54 17.51
N LEU A 94 8.88 0.23 16.71
CA LEU A 94 9.48 -1.10 16.65
C LEU A 94 10.09 -1.52 18.00
N VAL A 95 10.80 -0.61 18.70
CA VAL A 95 11.32 -0.88 20.05
C VAL A 95 10.18 -1.23 21.01
N ARG A 96 9.07 -0.48 20.99
CA ARG A 96 7.92 -0.75 21.88
C ARG A 96 7.31 -2.12 21.61
N ILE A 97 7.19 -2.51 20.34
CA ILE A 97 6.70 -3.85 19.97
C ILE A 97 7.66 -4.93 20.47
N LYS A 98 8.97 -4.77 20.23
CA LYS A 98 10.00 -5.71 20.69
C LYS A 98 10.01 -5.86 22.22
N LYS A 99 9.92 -4.76 22.98
CA LYS A 99 9.85 -4.77 24.45
C LYS A 99 8.56 -5.39 25.02
N SER A 100 7.52 -5.54 24.20
CA SER A 100 6.24 -6.15 24.62
C SER A 100 6.21 -7.66 24.44
N LEU A 101 7.29 -8.27 23.94
CA LEU A 101 7.43 -9.71 23.75
C LEU A 101 8.29 -10.33 24.85
N PRO A 102 8.21 -11.65 25.08
CA PRO A 102 9.14 -12.38 25.94
C PRO A 102 10.61 -12.13 25.59
N ALA A 103 11.52 -12.30 26.54
CA ALA A 103 12.94 -12.00 26.33
C ALA A 103 13.60 -12.89 25.26
N ASP A 104 13.09 -14.10 25.09
CA ASP A 104 13.53 -15.16 24.17
C ASP A 104 12.71 -15.21 22.87
N HIS A 105 11.92 -14.17 22.56
CA HIS A 105 11.13 -14.13 21.34
C HIS A 105 11.98 -14.26 20.07
N THR A 106 11.41 -14.92 19.08
CA THR A 106 12.00 -15.06 17.75
C THR A 106 11.70 -13.84 16.87
N TYR A 107 12.41 -13.73 15.74
CA TYR A 107 12.05 -12.78 14.68
C TYR A 107 10.60 -12.97 14.21
N ASN A 108 10.12 -14.21 14.08
CA ASN A 108 8.76 -14.49 13.64
C ASN A 108 7.72 -13.97 14.64
N ASP A 109 7.93 -14.13 15.94
CA ASP A 109 7.05 -13.57 16.98
C ASP A 109 6.96 -12.04 16.86
N PHE A 110 8.09 -11.39 16.59
CA PHE A 110 8.15 -9.95 16.36
C PHE A 110 7.42 -9.53 15.09
N ARG A 111 7.67 -10.21 13.97
CA ARG A 111 7.04 -9.95 12.67
C ARG A 111 5.52 -10.11 12.75
N GLU A 112 5.04 -11.19 13.36
CA GLU A 112 3.61 -11.41 13.57
C GLU A 112 2.99 -10.32 14.44
N LYS A 113 3.65 -9.95 15.53
CA LYS A 113 3.14 -8.91 16.42
C LYS A 113 3.13 -7.55 15.73
N LEU A 114 4.14 -7.23 14.92
CA LEU A 114 4.16 -6.02 14.10
C LEU A 114 2.97 -6.00 13.13
N HIS A 115 2.75 -7.09 12.40
CA HIS A 115 1.62 -7.20 11.47
C HIS A 115 0.28 -7.01 12.18
N LYS A 116 0.08 -7.68 13.33
CA LYS A 116 -1.16 -7.59 14.12
C LYS A 116 -1.38 -6.19 14.72
N MET A 117 -0.34 -5.54 15.23
CA MET A 117 -0.47 -4.27 15.95
C MET A 117 -0.39 -3.03 15.04
N ARG A 118 0.38 -3.10 13.95
CA ARG A 118 0.72 -1.99 13.07
C ARG A 118 0.78 -2.45 11.62
N VAL A 119 -0.35 -2.98 11.15
CA VAL A 119 -0.54 -3.37 9.76
C VAL A 119 -0.25 -2.21 8.79
N ASP A 120 -0.47 -0.96 9.22
CA ASP A 120 -0.12 0.23 8.45
C ASP A 120 1.39 0.34 8.16
N ILE A 121 2.25 0.06 9.16
CA ILE A 121 3.71 0.04 8.97
C ILE A 121 4.10 -1.16 8.10
N PHE A 122 3.50 -2.31 8.38
CA PHE A 122 3.77 -3.53 7.64
C PHE A 122 3.45 -3.34 6.15
N ASP A 123 2.28 -2.80 5.84
CA ASP A 123 1.80 -2.47 4.50
C ASP A 123 2.76 -1.54 3.76
N ILE A 124 3.14 -0.43 4.40
CA ILE A 124 4.03 0.58 3.81
C ILE A 124 5.39 -0.02 3.47
N TYR A 125 6.00 -0.73 4.41
CA TYR A 125 7.37 -1.23 4.23
C TYR A 125 7.41 -2.51 3.38
N GLU A 126 6.39 -3.36 3.42
CA GLU A 126 6.30 -4.49 2.49
C GLU A 126 6.18 -3.97 1.05
N GLY A 127 5.36 -2.94 0.83
CA GLY A 127 5.22 -2.30 -0.48
C GLY A 127 6.49 -1.56 -0.96
N ASP A 128 7.23 -0.91 -0.06
CA ASP A 128 8.47 -0.19 -0.43
C ASP A 128 9.67 -1.12 -0.64
N LYS A 129 9.81 -2.17 0.18
CA LYS A 129 10.95 -3.10 0.14
C LYS A 129 10.73 -4.28 -0.80
N GLY A 130 9.48 -4.65 -1.07
CA GLY A 130 9.15 -5.78 -1.94
C GLY A 130 9.83 -7.07 -1.46
N ALA A 131 10.63 -7.68 -2.34
CA ALA A 131 11.34 -8.93 -2.05
C ALA A 131 12.35 -8.82 -0.89
N GLU A 132 12.86 -7.62 -0.60
CA GLU A 132 13.83 -7.39 0.48
C GLU A 132 13.17 -7.15 1.85
N PHE A 133 11.83 -7.14 1.91
CA PHE A 133 11.10 -6.75 3.13
C PHE A 133 11.47 -7.59 4.34
N ASP A 134 11.45 -8.92 4.24
CA ASP A 134 11.72 -9.79 5.38
C ASP A 134 13.17 -9.67 5.86
N GLN A 135 14.14 -9.61 4.93
CA GLN A 135 15.54 -9.39 5.26
C GLN A 135 15.76 -8.04 5.95
N TRP A 136 15.14 -6.97 5.43
CA TRP A 136 15.22 -5.64 6.01
C TRP A 136 14.61 -5.61 7.42
N LEU A 137 13.44 -6.23 7.60
CA LEU A 137 12.74 -6.22 8.88
C LEU A 137 13.50 -7.03 9.94
N GLU A 138 14.08 -8.17 9.56
CA GLU A 138 14.92 -8.98 10.44
C GLU A 138 16.18 -8.22 10.89
N GLN A 139 16.88 -7.55 9.96
CA GLN A 139 18.03 -6.71 10.29
C GLN A 139 17.63 -5.55 11.22
N LYS A 140 16.49 -4.91 10.94
CA LYS A 140 15.95 -3.87 11.83
C LYS A 140 15.71 -4.45 13.21
N TRP A 141 14.96 -5.53 13.32
CA TRP A 141 14.67 -6.21 14.58
C TRP A 141 15.96 -6.54 15.37
N ALA A 142 16.97 -7.10 14.73
CA ALA A 142 18.26 -7.44 15.35
C ALA A 142 18.99 -6.18 15.89
N SER A 143 18.92 -5.06 15.17
CA SER A 143 19.55 -3.80 15.57
C SER A 143 18.85 -3.06 16.73
N LEU A 144 17.59 -3.40 17.04
CA LEU A 144 16.83 -2.70 18.10
C LEU A 144 17.41 -3.03 19.47
N SER A 145 17.95 -2.02 20.15
CA SER A 145 18.32 -2.10 21.56
C SER A 145 17.07 -2.24 22.44
N THR A 146 17.07 -3.25 23.29
CA THR A 146 16.04 -3.45 24.34
C THR A 146 16.49 -2.94 25.70
N ARG A 147 17.73 -2.42 25.81
CA ARG A 147 18.27 -1.82 27.04
C ARG A 147 17.45 -0.61 27.50
#